data_AF-A0A4Y7Q1Z5-F1
#
_entry.id   AF-A0A4Y7Q1Z5-F1
#
_cell.length_a   1.000
_cell.length_b   1.000
_cell.length_c   1.000
_cell.angle_alpha   90.00
_cell.angle_beta   90.00
_cell.angle_gamma   90.00
#
_symmetry.space_group_name_H-M   'P 1'
#
loop_
_entity.id
_entity.type
_entity.pdbx_description
1 polymer ?
#
loop_
_entity_poly.entity_id
_entity_poly.type
_entity_poly.pdbx_seq_one_letter_code
_entity_poly.pdbx_strand_id
1 'polypeptide(L)' 'ELHARLGHISPDQVRRLVREGLLTGVNLDMSTSVDFCSVCTEAKMTREVIPKSRSSELATEYGEVVCSDVW' A
#
# COMPACT_ATOMS: atom_id res chain seq x y z
N GLU A 1 -2.61 -7.69 16.00
CA GLU A 1 -2.83 -9.15 16.07
C GLU A 1 -4.10 -9.62 15.34
N LEU A 2 -5.30 -9.19 15.76
CA LEU A 2 -6.58 -9.62 15.15
C LEU A 2 -6.69 -9.33 13.65
N HIS A 3 -6.20 -8.16 13.21
CA HIS A 3 -6.03 -7.81 11.80
C HIS A 3 -5.34 -8.91 10.98
N ALA A 4 -4.22 -9.46 11.48
CA ALA A 4 -3.46 -10.51 10.79
C ALA A 4 -4.20 -11.86 10.81
N ARG A 5 -4.81 -12.21 11.96
CA ARG A 5 -5.62 -13.44 12.10
C ARG A 5 -6.82 -13.47 11.16
N LEU A 6 -7.37 -12.31 10.82
CA LEU A 6 -8.49 -12.15 9.88
C LEU A 6 -8.03 -11.90 8.44
N GLY A 7 -6.80 -12.28 8.07
CA GLY A 7 -6.31 -12.17 6.70
C GLY A 7 -5.99 -10.73 6.27
N HIS A 8 -5.49 -9.91 7.20
CA HIS A 8 -5.04 -8.55 6.93
C HIS A 8 -6.15 -7.60 6.43
N ILE A 9 -7.40 -7.79 6.87
CA ILE A 9 -8.52 -6.86 6.64
C ILE A 9 -8.29 -5.53 7.37
N SER A 10 -8.74 -4.39 6.85
CA SER A 10 -8.37 -3.10 7.45
C SER A 10 -8.72 -3.01 8.95
N PRO A 11 -7.92 -2.34 9.79
CA PRO A 11 -8.23 -2.16 11.21
C PRO A 11 -9.63 -1.57 11.46
N ASP A 12 -10.12 -0.71 10.56
CA ASP A 12 -11.49 -0.20 10.60
C ASP A 12 -12.55 -1.28 10.40
N GLN A 13 -12.34 -2.20 9.46
CA GLN A 13 -13.26 -3.33 9.28
C GLN A 13 -13.25 -4.24 10.50
N VAL A 14 -12.08 -4.49 11.10
CA VAL A 14 -11.97 -5.26 12.36
C VAL A 14 -12.80 -4.59 13.47
N ARG A 15 -12.64 -3.27 13.67
CA ARG A 15 -13.41 -2.49 14.66
C ARG A 15 -14.91 -2.57 14.38
N ARG A 16 -15.30 -2.47 13.11
CA ARG A 16 -16.69 -2.56 12.68
C ARG A 16 -17.29 -3.93 13.01
N LEU A 17 -16.61 -5.02 12.67
CA LEU A 17 -17.08 -6.39 12.93
C LEU A 17 -17.27 -6.67 14.42
N VAL A 18 -16.38 -6.17 15.28
CA VAL A 18 -16.53 -6.29 16.74
C VAL A 18 -17.71 -5.45 17.24
N ARG A 19 -17.86 -4.21 16.74
CA ARG A 19 -18.95 -3.31 17.14
C ARG A 19 -20.33 -3.83 16.72
N GLU A 20 -20.42 -4.44 15.53
CA GLU A 20 -21.66 -5.02 15.00
C GLU A 20 -21.98 -6.40 15.62
N GLY A 21 -21.13 -6.91 16.52
CA GLY A 21 -21.33 -8.21 17.17
C GLY A 21 -21.13 -9.41 16.25
N LEU A 22 -20.53 -9.20 15.07
CA LEU A 22 -20.25 -10.25 14.08
C LEU A 22 -19.02 -11.09 14.45
N LEU A 23 -18.12 -10.52 15.25
CA LEU A 23 -17.02 -11.23 15.91
C LEU A 23 -17.32 -11.36 17.40
N THR A 24 -17.58 -12.58 17.85
CA THR A 24 -17.86 -12.88 19.26
C THR A 24 -16.62 -13.43 19.97
N GLY A 25 -16.59 -13.32 21.31
CA GLY A 25 -15.49 -13.87 22.12
C GLY A 25 -14.18 -13.09 22.06
N VAL A 26 -14.19 -11.88 21.50
CA VAL A 26 -13.00 -11.02 21.40
C VAL A 26 -13.28 -9.69 22.09
N ASN A 27 -12.38 -9.29 22.99
CA ASN A 27 -12.37 -7.95 23.57
C ASN A 27 -11.30 -7.12 22.85
N LEU A 28 -11.72 -6.14 22.05
CA LEU A 28 -10.84 -5.28 21.29
C LEU A 28 -10.79 -3.90 21.95
N ASP A 29 -9.59 -3.42 22.28
CA ASP A 29 -9.41 -2.02 22.64
C ASP A 29 -9.59 -1.14 21.40
N MET A 30 -10.67 -0.36 21.40
CA MET A 30 -11.04 0.53 20.30
C MET A 30 -10.18 1.80 20.23
N SER A 31 -9.43 2.12 21.29
CA SER A 31 -8.55 3.29 21.34
C SER A 31 -7.17 3.03 20.71
N THR A 32 -6.79 1.76 20.58
CA THR A 32 -5.51 1.37 19.98
C THR A 32 -5.53 1.60 18.45
N SER A 33 -4.59 2.40 17.97
CA SER A 33 -4.29 2.51 16.54
C SER A 33 -3.37 1.36 16.09
N VAL A 34 -3.63 0.82 14.91
CA VAL A 34 -2.71 -0.12 14.25
C VAL A 34 -1.96 0.72 13.23
N ASP A 35 -0.86 1.33 13.67
CA ASP A 35 -0.17 2.34 12.86
C ASP A 35 0.67 1.73 11.74
N PHE A 36 1.16 0.50 11.92
CA PHE A 36 2.03 -0.13 10.93
C PHE A 36 1.94 -1.66 10.94
N CYS A 37 1.77 -2.25 9.75
CA CYS A 37 1.88 -3.68 9.52
C CYS A 37 2.76 -3.90 8.29
N SER A 38 3.98 -4.42 8.50
CA SER A 38 4.96 -4.65 7.42
C SER A 38 4.39 -5.47 6.27
N VAL A 39 3.70 -6.57 6.58
CA VAL A 39 3.07 -7.45 5.58
C VAL A 39 2.04 -6.69 4.73
N CYS A 40 1.19 -5.86 5.34
CA CYS A 40 0.25 -5.04 4.59
C CYS A 40 0.96 -4.00 3.74
N THR A 41 1.97 -3.33 4.29
CA THR A 41 2.74 -2.33 3.57
C THR A 41 3.39 -2.95 2.34
N GLU A 42 4.06 -4.08 2.49
CA GLU A 42 4.77 -4.76 1.41
C GLU A 42 3.81 -5.39 0.38
N ALA A 43 2.73 -6.03 0.83
CA ALA A 43 1.80 -6.73 -0.07
C ALA A 43 0.76 -5.80 -0.74
N LYS A 44 0.42 -4.67 -0.10
CA LYS A 44 -0.61 -3.72 -0.58
C LYS A 44 -0.01 -2.37 -0.95
N MET A 45 1.31 -2.25 -1.06
CA MET A 45 1.95 -1.01 -1.50
C MET A 45 1.41 -0.64 -2.87
N THR A 46 0.82 0.55 -2.98
CA THR A 46 0.54 1.13 -4.29
C THR A 46 1.79 1.84 -4.76
N ARG A 47 2.17 1.61 -6.02
CA ARG A 47 3.18 2.44 -6.68
C ARG A 47 2.55 3.78 -7.07
N GLU A 48 3.32 4.86 -7.01
CA GLU A 48 2.94 6.08 -7.71
C GLU A 48 2.66 5.81 -9.19
N VAL A 49 1.69 6.53 -9.74
CA VAL A 49 1.33 6.41 -11.15
C VAL A 49 2.53 6.81 -12.00
N ILE A 50 2.89 5.97 -12.97
CA ILE A 50 3.93 6.32 -13.95
C ILE A 50 3.40 7.51 -14.76
N PRO A 51 4.13 8.65 -14.80
CA PRO A 51 3.72 9.81 -15.57
C PRO A 51 3.47 9.45 -17.03
N LYS A 52 2.37 9.94 -17.61
CA LYS A 52 2.03 9.72 -19.02
C LYS A 52 2.90 10.54 -19.97
N SER A 53 3.50 11.61 -19.46
CA SER A 53 4.41 12.47 -20.18
C SER A 53 5.78 12.41 -19.52
N ARG A 54 6.82 12.54 -20.34
CA ARG A 54 8.19 12.63 -19.84
C ARG A 54 8.40 13.95 -19.12
N SER A 55 9.15 13.92 -18.03
CA SER A 55 9.54 15.12 -17.28
C SER A 55 10.85 15.75 -17.79
N SER A 56 11.68 14.98 -18.49
CA SER A 56 12.97 15.46 -19.03
C SER A 56 12.85 16.06 -20.42
N GLU A 57 13.75 17.01 -20.72
CA GLU A 57 13.86 17.71 -22.00
C GLU A 57 14.32 16.81 -23.14
N LEU A 58 13.75 17.00 -24.33
CA LEU A 58 14.03 16.22 -25.54
C LEU A 58 15.35 16.66 -26.15
N ALA A 59 16.06 15.70 -26.75
CA ALA A 59 17.15 16.03 -27.65
C ALA A 59 16.59 16.89 -28.80
N THR A 60 17.23 18.03 -29.02
CA THR A 60 16.91 19.00 -30.06
C THR A 60 17.85 18.87 -31.26
N GLU A 61 19.02 18.24 -31.07
CA GLU A 61 20.04 18.06 -32.10
C GLU A 61 20.42 16.59 -32.30
N TYR A 62 20.92 16.28 -33.50
CA TYR A 62 21.39 14.93 -33.82
C TYR A 62 22.63 14.57 -33.00
N GLY A 63 22.57 13.42 -32.32
CA GLY A 63 23.68 12.91 -31.51
C GLY A 63 23.76 13.47 -30.10
N GLU A 64 22.84 14.37 -29.70
CA GLU A 64 22.83 15.00 -28.37
C GLU A 64 22.62 14.00 -27.23
N VAL A 65 21.80 12.96 -27.45
CA VAL A 65 21.57 11.89 -26.48
C VAL A 65 21.77 10.52 -27.15
N VAL A 66 22.72 9.75 -26.63
CA VAL A 66 22.95 8.36 -27.03
C VAL A 66 22.57 7.45 -25.86
N CYS A 67 21.57 6.59 -26.07
CA CYS A 67 21.18 5.55 -25.11
C CYS A 67 21.62 4.19 -25.65
N SER A 68 22.47 3.50 -24.91
CA SER A 68 22.93 2.14 -25.22
C SER A 68 22.56 1.21 -24.07
N ASP A 69 22.09 0.01 -24.39
CA ASP A 69 21.79 -1.04 -23.41
C ASP A 69 22.51 -2.34 -23.82
N VAL A 70 22.90 -3.14 -22.83
CA VAL A 70 23.50 -4.45 -23.05
C VAL A 70 22.44 -5.49 -22.70
N TRP A 71 21.91 -6.13 -23.74
CA TRP A 71 20.98 -7.24 -23.60
C TRP A 71 21.59 -8.42 -22.84
#